data_AF-W0RP26-F1
#
_entry.id   AF-W0RP26-F1
#
_cell.length_a   1.000
_cell.length_b   1.000
_cell.length_c   1.000
_cell.angle_alpha   90.00
_cell.angle_beta   90.00
_cell.angle_gamma   90.00
#
_symmetry.space_group_name_H-M   'P 1'
#
loop_
_entity.id
_entity.type
_entity.pdbx_description
1 polymer ?
#
loop_
_entity_poly.entity_id
_entity_poly.type
_entity_poly.pdbx_seq_one_letter_code
_entity_poly.pdbx_strand_id
1 'polypeptide(L)'
;MAFLVQLGRSRQMQGYNFTEHVRRLLAMAREEAIRLHHEYVGTEHIVLGLVRLREGVAVTVLHNLGIDVDRIRRTIDATVKAGQPEGRPGPDLPYTSRAKKVLELAMTEAREMHHTYVGSEHLLLGLLREERGIGAQVLVDAGLSLAAARQETLRLVGAGTQPIQLPPLPPPLEPPPAAPPSPAKSVDRDREEIAWRRLHHALDISQRLGTRPTLSLVRDATGNRLTVSLGPDLTLTVEFPPDVDIGVKPTGEPPNA
;
A
#
# COMPACT_ATOMS: atom_id res chain seq x y z
N MET A 1 -32.88 -10.66 0.37
CA MET A 1 -32.05 -10.07 1.44
C MET A 1 -30.79 -10.90 1.61
N ALA A 2 -29.66 -10.42 1.12
CA ALA A 2 -28.30 -10.73 1.60
C ALA A 2 -27.36 -9.73 0.94
N PHE A 3 -26.85 -8.79 1.73
CA PHE A 3 -26.05 -7.66 1.31
C PHE A 3 -24.62 -8.13 1.00
N LEU A 4 -24.13 -7.81 -0.20
CA LEU A 4 -22.74 -7.97 -0.62
C LEU A 4 -21.84 -7.00 0.18
N VAL A 5 -20.99 -7.53 1.06
CA VAL A 5 -19.84 -6.80 1.59
C VAL A 5 -18.59 -7.61 1.27
N GLN A 6 -17.93 -7.27 0.16
CA GLN A 6 -16.52 -7.62 -0.07
C GLN A 6 -15.90 -6.60 -1.03
N LEU A 7 -15.88 -5.33 -0.65
CA LEU A 7 -15.05 -4.32 -1.30
C LEU A 7 -14.08 -3.76 -0.27
N GLY A 8 -12.80 -4.11 -0.41
CA GLY A 8 -11.77 -3.63 0.51
C GLY A 8 -10.41 -4.31 0.42
N ARG A 9 -10.02 -4.94 -0.70
CA ARG A 9 -8.59 -5.23 -0.92
C ARG A 9 -7.90 -3.91 -1.26
N SER A 10 -7.53 -3.20 -0.20
CA SER A 10 -6.64 -2.04 -0.26
C SER A 10 -5.45 -2.42 -1.15
N ARG A 11 -5.30 -1.75 -2.30
CA ARG A 11 -4.06 -1.75 -3.07
C ARG A 11 -2.93 -1.55 -2.07
N GLN A 12 -2.12 -2.58 -1.87
CA GLN A 12 -0.92 -2.42 -1.08
C GLN A 12 -0.12 -1.26 -1.68
N MET A 13 0.40 -0.39 -0.82
CA MET A 13 1.36 0.66 -1.17
C MET A 13 2.65 0.02 -1.69
N GLN A 14 2.60 -0.53 -2.90
CA GLN A 14 3.74 -1.02 -3.64
C GLN A 14 4.47 0.20 -4.20
N GLY A 15 5.67 0.47 -3.68
CA GLY A 15 6.51 1.52 -4.24
C GLY A 15 7.81 1.79 -3.48
N TYR A 16 7.85 1.64 -2.15
CA TYR A 16 9.04 1.99 -1.36
C TYR A 16 9.34 0.98 -0.24
N ASN A 17 10.64 0.75 -0.02
CA ASN A 17 11.14 -0.04 1.11
C ASN A 17 11.03 0.77 2.41
N PHE A 18 9.91 0.62 3.10
CA PHE A 18 9.81 1.05 4.49
C PHE A 18 10.78 0.24 5.35
N THR A 19 11.54 0.94 6.19
CA THR A 19 12.40 0.31 7.20
C THR A 19 11.57 -0.52 8.19
N GLU A 20 12.21 -1.50 8.85
CA GLU A 20 11.57 -2.28 9.91
C GLU A 20 11.02 -1.39 11.05
N HIS A 21 11.73 -0.30 11.39
CA HIS A 21 11.24 0.69 12.34
C HIS A 21 9.92 1.33 11.89
N VAL A 22 9.79 1.71 10.62
CA VAL A 22 8.53 2.28 10.11
C VAL A 22 7.43 1.23 10.04
N ARG A 23 7.73 -0.02 9.66
CA ARG A 23 6.74 -1.12 9.69
C ARG A 23 6.19 -1.33 11.10
N ARG A 24 7.08 -1.34 12.11
CA ARG A 24 6.72 -1.43 13.52
C ARG A 24 5.89 -0.22 13.99
N LEU A 25 6.28 0.99 13.62
CA LEU A 25 5.53 2.22 13.90
C LEU A 25 4.11 2.15 13.34
N LEU A 26 3.95 1.72 12.08
CA LEU A 26 2.64 1.57 11.45
C LEU A 26 1.81 0.43 12.07
N ALA A 27 2.45 -0.60 12.62
CA ALA A 27 1.76 -1.61 13.43
C ALA A 27 1.24 -1.01 14.74
N MET A 28 2.09 -0.24 15.45
CA MET A 28 1.68 0.49 16.66
C MET A 28 0.54 1.48 16.37
N ALA A 29 0.57 2.18 15.24
CA ALA A 29 -0.52 3.07 14.83
C ALA A 29 -1.85 2.32 14.70
N ARG A 30 -1.85 1.09 14.15
CA ARG A 30 -3.06 0.26 14.10
C ARG A 30 -3.52 -0.17 15.49
N GLU A 31 -2.60 -0.54 16.38
CA GLU A 31 -2.94 -0.87 17.77
C GLU A 31 -3.60 0.33 18.48
N GLU A 32 -3.11 1.55 18.25
CA GLU A 32 -3.70 2.76 18.82
C GLU A 32 -5.10 3.04 18.25
N ALA A 33 -5.32 2.80 16.94
CA ALA A 33 -6.65 2.89 16.34
C ALA A 33 -7.63 1.90 16.98
N ILE A 34 -7.19 0.65 17.20
CA ILE A 34 -7.99 -0.38 17.88
C ILE A 34 -8.26 0.02 19.34
N ARG A 35 -7.24 0.52 20.05
CA ARG A 35 -7.37 1.00 21.44
C ARG A 35 -8.41 2.12 21.58
N LEU A 36 -8.49 2.99 20.57
CA LEU A 36 -9.45 4.10 20.52
C LEU A 36 -10.80 3.70 19.90
N HIS A 37 -11.00 2.42 19.58
CA HIS A 37 -12.22 1.91 18.93
C HIS A 37 -12.52 2.58 17.58
N HIS A 38 -11.47 2.89 16.82
CA HIS A 38 -11.59 3.46 15.49
C HIS A 38 -11.51 2.39 14.40
N GLU A 39 -12.39 2.49 13.41
CA GLU A 39 -12.45 1.57 12.25
C GLU A 39 -11.49 1.95 11.12
N TYR A 40 -10.58 2.90 11.37
CA TYR A 40 -9.61 3.38 10.39
C TYR A 40 -8.32 3.87 11.06
N VAL A 41 -7.24 3.90 10.28
CA VAL A 41 -5.97 4.52 10.68
C VAL A 41 -5.89 5.96 10.16
N GLY A 42 -6.01 6.93 11.07
CA GLY A 42 -5.84 8.35 10.82
C GLY A 42 -4.41 8.85 11.07
N THR A 43 -4.21 10.14 10.87
CA THR A 43 -2.91 10.82 11.08
C THR A 43 -2.48 10.81 12.55
N GLU A 44 -3.44 10.95 13.44
CA GLU A 44 -3.32 10.91 14.90
C GLU A 44 -2.79 9.57 15.39
N HIS A 45 -3.26 8.46 14.80
CA HIS A 45 -2.75 7.14 15.12
C HIS A 45 -1.30 6.95 14.67
N ILE A 46 -0.92 7.52 13.52
CA ILE A 46 0.48 7.50 13.05
C ILE A 46 1.37 8.29 14.02
N VAL A 47 0.93 9.45 14.49
CA VAL A 47 1.66 10.23 15.51
C VAL A 47 1.77 9.46 16.82
N LEU A 48 0.69 8.83 17.29
CA LEU A 48 0.70 7.98 18.49
C LEU A 48 1.69 6.81 18.34
N GLY A 49 1.73 6.17 17.18
CA GLY A 49 2.72 5.15 16.85
C GLY A 49 4.15 5.70 16.89
N LEU A 50 4.37 6.90 16.35
CA LEU A 50 5.68 7.56 16.32
C LEU A 50 6.20 7.88 17.73
N VAL A 51 5.37 8.47 18.59
CA VAL A 51 5.78 8.76 19.98
C VAL A 51 5.90 7.49 20.84
N ARG A 52 5.20 6.41 20.47
CA ARG A 52 5.31 5.10 21.15
C ARG A 52 6.56 4.32 20.74
N LEU A 53 7.12 4.57 19.55
CA LEU A 53 8.32 3.87 19.06
C LEU A 53 9.54 4.07 19.98
N ARG A 54 9.65 5.23 20.67
CA ARG A 54 10.73 5.62 21.60
C ARG A 54 12.16 5.65 21.03
N GLU A 55 12.38 5.12 19.84
CA GLU A 55 13.66 5.08 19.13
C GLU A 55 13.51 5.58 17.69
N GLY A 56 14.64 5.86 17.03
CA GLY A 56 14.70 6.30 15.63
C GLY A 56 14.90 7.80 15.46
N VAL A 57 15.29 8.19 14.24
CA VAL A 57 15.69 9.58 13.92
C VAL A 57 14.57 10.58 14.19
N ALA A 58 13.31 10.25 13.91
CA ALA A 58 12.18 11.13 14.22
C ALA A 58 12.08 11.45 15.72
N VAL A 59 12.27 10.44 16.58
CA VAL A 59 12.21 10.65 18.04
C VAL A 59 13.38 11.52 18.49
N THR A 60 14.58 11.31 17.93
CA THR A 60 15.74 12.16 18.18
C THR A 60 15.51 13.61 17.74
N VAL A 61 14.87 13.82 16.58
CA VAL A 61 14.48 15.17 16.10
C VAL A 61 13.54 15.85 17.10
N LEU A 62 12.49 15.15 17.55
CA LEU A 62 11.54 15.70 18.53
C LEU A 62 12.26 16.09 19.83
N HIS A 63 13.12 15.21 20.34
CA HIS A 63 13.89 15.46 21.56
C HIS A 63 14.83 16.66 21.43
N ASN A 64 15.60 16.75 20.33
CA ASN A 64 16.56 17.84 20.12
C ASN A 64 15.88 19.20 19.93
N LEU A 65 14.65 19.21 19.42
CA LEU A 65 13.82 20.40 19.32
C LEU A 65 13.04 20.72 20.60
N GLY A 66 13.26 19.98 21.68
CA GLY A 66 12.62 20.22 22.99
C GLY A 66 11.13 19.88 23.01
N ILE A 67 10.66 19.02 22.10
CA ILE A 67 9.25 18.64 22.02
C ILE A 67 8.93 17.55 23.05
N ASP A 68 7.98 17.83 23.93
CA ASP A 68 7.47 16.87 24.91
C ASP A 68 6.54 15.84 24.22
N VAL A 69 7.07 14.64 23.99
CA VAL A 69 6.33 13.51 23.38
C VAL A 69 5.15 13.03 24.23
N ASP A 70 5.23 13.15 25.55
CA ASP A 70 4.12 12.77 26.44
C ASP A 70 3.01 13.82 26.37
N ARG A 71 3.36 15.10 26.18
CA ARG A 71 2.37 16.16 25.90
C ARG A 71 1.66 15.90 24.58
N ILE A 72 2.37 15.53 23.51
CA ILE A 72 1.74 15.16 22.23
C ILE A 72 0.70 14.06 22.45
N ARG A 73 1.07 12.97 23.15
CA ARG A 73 0.15 11.86 23.44
C ARG A 73 -1.10 12.34 24.18
N ARG A 74 -0.93 13.11 25.27
CA ARG A 74 -2.05 13.67 26.04
C ARG A 74 -2.95 14.57 25.21
N THR A 75 -2.40 15.42 24.35
CA THR A 75 -3.18 16.30 23.47
C THR A 75 -4.01 15.50 22.47
N ILE A 76 -3.44 14.44 21.87
CA ILE A 76 -4.19 13.55 20.97
C ILE A 76 -5.31 12.83 21.73
N ASP A 77 -5.00 12.20 22.87
CA ASP A 77 -5.99 11.47 23.67
C ASP A 77 -7.14 12.41 24.15
N ALA A 78 -6.87 13.70 24.35
CA ALA A 78 -7.89 14.69 24.72
C ALA A 78 -8.70 15.22 23.53
N THR A 79 -8.11 15.30 22.34
CA THR A 79 -8.75 15.84 21.12
C THR A 79 -9.60 14.78 20.42
N VAL A 80 -9.15 13.53 20.48
CA VAL A 80 -9.73 12.41 19.75
C VAL A 80 -10.79 11.73 20.62
N LYS A 81 -12.04 11.73 20.17
CA LYS A 81 -13.11 10.99 20.84
C LYS A 81 -12.94 9.50 20.58
N ALA A 82 -13.02 8.68 21.62
CA ALA A 82 -13.09 7.23 21.44
C ALA A 82 -14.36 6.84 20.66
N GLY A 83 -14.23 5.86 19.77
CA GLY A 83 -15.37 5.24 19.10
C GLY A 83 -16.23 4.41 20.04
N GLN A 84 -17.36 3.92 19.53
CA GLN A 84 -18.20 3.01 20.32
C GLN A 84 -17.55 1.62 20.36
N PRO A 85 -17.57 0.92 21.51
CA PRO A 85 -17.00 -0.41 21.65
C PRO A 85 -17.81 -1.52 20.96
N GLU A 86 -18.91 -1.15 20.27
CA GLU A 86 -19.78 -2.08 19.58
C GLU A 86 -19.14 -2.52 18.26
N GLY A 87 -18.63 -3.76 18.26
CA GLY A 87 -17.89 -4.33 17.15
C GLY A 87 -16.38 -4.14 17.34
N ARG A 88 -15.66 -5.26 17.48
CA ARG A 88 -14.19 -5.22 17.51
C ARG A 88 -13.72 -4.95 16.08
N PRO A 89 -13.01 -3.85 15.80
CA PRO A 89 -12.50 -3.61 14.45
C PRO A 89 -11.63 -4.80 14.01
N GLY A 90 -11.79 -5.24 12.77
CA GLY A 90 -10.98 -6.33 12.22
C GLY A 90 -9.49 -5.98 12.19
N PRO A 91 -8.59 -6.98 12.05
CA PRO A 91 -7.14 -6.76 12.11
C PRO A 91 -6.62 -5.89 10.95
N ASP A 92 -7.33 -5.83 9.82
CA ASP A 92 -6.99 -5.01 8.66
C ASP A 92 -7.80 -3.71 8.66
N LEU A 93 -7.30 -2.70 9.38
CA LEU A 93 -7.85 -1.35 9.35
C LEU A 93 -7.40 -0.58 8.11
N PRO A 94 -8.31 0.03 7.33
CA PRO A 94 -7.94 0.89 6.22
C PRO A 94 -7.35 2.22 6.71
N TYR A 95 -6.40 2.76 5.95
CA TYR A 95 -5.93 4.13 6.17
C TYR A 95 -6.92 5.14 5.61
N THR A 96 -7.13 6.24 6.33
CA THR A 96 -7.85 7.42 5.82
C THR A 96 -7.11 8.03 4.61
N SER A 97 -7.81 8.84 3.80
CA SER A 97 -7.18 9.54 2.67
C SER A 97 -6.02 10.44 3.10
N ARG A 98 -6.12 11.10 4.27
CA ARG A 98 -5.04 11.92 4.83
C ARG A 98 -3.87 11.07 5.28
N ALA A 99 -4.11 9.95 5.97
CA ALA A 99 -3.04 9.05 6.37
C ALA A 99 -2.31 8.43 5.16
N LYS A 100 -3.01 8.09 4.08
CA LYS A 100 -2.38 7.68 2.81
C LYS A 100 -1.53 8.82 2.24
N LYS A 101 -2.03 10.06 2.28
CA LYS A 101 -1.29 11.23 1.82
C LYS A 101 0.00 11.45 2.62
N VAL A 102 -0.02 11.27 3.93
CA VAL A 102 1.18 11.30 4.78
C VAL A 102 2.23 10.28 4.32
N LEU A 103 1.80 9.06 4.01
CA LEU A 103 2.71 8.01 3.54
C LEU A 103 3.32 8.34 2.17
N GLU A 104 2.52 8.89 1.25
CA GLU A 104 3.02 9.39 -0.04
C GLU A 104 4.02 10.54 0.13
N LEU A 105 3.72 11.49 1.02
CA LEU A 105 4.59 12.63 1.32
C LEU A 105 5.90 12.16 1.96
N ALA A 106 5.86 11.17 2.84
CA ALA A 106 7.06 10.56 3.42
C ALA A 106 7.94 9.92 2.34
N MET A 107 7.35 9.25 1.35
CA MET A 107 8.11 8.74 0.20
C MET A 107 8.72 9.89 -0.60
N THR A 108 8.03 11.02 -0.74
CA THR A 108 8.57 12.21 -1.42
C THR A 108 9.75 12.79 -0.66
N GLU A 109 9.67 12.94 0.67
CA GLU A 109 10.79 13.41 1.50
C GLU A 109 12.02 12.49 1.36
N ALA A 110 11.82 11.17 1.38
CA ALA A 110 12.92 10.22 1.19
C ALA A 110 13.62 10.41 -0.17
N ARG A 111 12.85 10.62 -1.24
CA ARG A 111 13.41 10.90 -2.57
C ARG A 111 14.14 12.25 -2.61
N GLU A 112 13.57 13.29 -2.01
CA GLU A 112 14.18 14.63 -1.94
C GLU A 112 15.51 14.59 -1.16
N MET A 113 15.65 13.68 -0.19
CA MET A 113 16.89 13.42 0.55
C MET A 113 17.80 12.36 -0.11
N HIS A 114 17.47 11.88 -1.31
CA HIS A 114 18.19 10.82 -2.04
C HIS A 114 18.32 9.49 -1.28
N HIS A 115 17.40 9.20 -0.36
CA HIS A 115 17.33 7.92 0.34
C HIS A 115 16.52 6.90 -0.47
N THR A 116 17.01 5.65 -0.51
CA THR A 116 16.35 4.52 -1.19
C THR A 116 15.32 3.81 -0.33
N TYR A 117 15.15 4.26 0.91
CA TYR A 117 14.24 3.70 1.92
C TYR A 117 13.44 4.81 2.60
N VAL A 118 12.34 4.44 3.26
CA VAL A 118 11.54 5.37 4.07
C VAL A 118 11.75 5.05 5.55
N GLY A 119 12.46 5.95 6.22
CA GLY A 119 12.68 5.97 7.67
C GLY A 119 11.65 6.80 8.44
N SER A 120 11.79 6.80 9.76
CA SER A 120 10.89 7.47 10.71
C SER A 120 10.83 9.00 10.49
N GLU A 121 11.97 9.59 10.16
CA GLU A 121 12.19 11.01 9.91
C GLU A 121 11.42 11.49 8.67
N HIS A 122 11.41 10.70 7.60
CA HIS A 122 10.59 11.00 6.43
C HIS A 122 9.10 10.94 6.76
N LEU A 123 8.69 10.01 7.64
CA LEU A 123 7.31 9.91 8.08
C LEU A 123 6.90 11.13 8.93
N LEU A 124 7.78 11.60 9.81
CA LEU A 124 7.58 12.83 10.59
C LEU A 124 7.42 14.06 9.67
N LEU A 125 8.29 14.19 8.66
CA LEU A 125 8.21 15.27 7.68
C LEU A 125 6.96 15.16 6.79
N GLY A 126 6.56 13.94 6.42
CA GLY A 126 5.32 13.66 5.70
C GLY A 126 4.07 14.04 6.51
N LEU A 127 4.08 13.83 7.83
CA LEU A 127 3.02 14.30 8.74
C LEU A 127 2.92 15.83 8.74
N LEU A 128 4.06 16.52 8.89
CA LEU A 128 4.10 17.98 8.90
C LEU A 128 3.70 18.60 7.56
N ARG A 129 3.95 17.92 6.43
CA ARG A 129 3.54 18.37 5.08
C ARG A 129 2.06 18.16 4.76
N GLU A 130 1.33 17.32 5.49
CA GLU A 130 -0.09 17.10 5.22
C GLU A 130 -0.97 18.24 5.76
N GLU A 131 -0.48 18.99 6.77
CA GLU A 131 -1.00 20.24 7.34
C GLU A 131 -2.40 20.20 7.97
N ARG A 132 -3.31 19.32 7.54
CA ARG A 132 -4.74 19.39 7.87
C ARG A 132 -5.23 18.32 8.83
N GLY A 133 -4.50 17.21 8.95
CA GLY A 133 -4.84 16.11 9.83
C GLY A 133 -4.63 16.48 11.29
N ILE A 134 -5.37 15.80 12.17
CA ILE A 134 -5.25 15.97 13.62
C ILE A 134 -3.79 15.77 14.06
N GLY A 135 -3.12 14.75 13.51
CA GLY A 135 -1.72 14.48 13.82
C GLY A 135 -0.79 15.64 13.44
N ALA A 136 -1.01 16.26 12.27
CA ALA A 136 -0.22 17.40 11.83
C ALA A 136 -0.45 18.63 12.74
N GLN A 137 -1.72 18.93 13.04
CA GLN A 137 -2.07 20.07 13.89
C GLN A 137 -1.49 19.92 15.30
N VAL A 138 -1.57 18.73 15.92
CA VAL A 138 -0.99 18.53 17.26
C VAL A 138 0.53 18.72 17.26
N LEU A 139 1.23 18.26 16.21
CA LEU A 139 2.68 18.47 16.10
C LEU A 139 3.02 19.95 15.98
N VAL A 140 2.28 20.69 15.16
CA VAL A 140 2.44 22.14 14.99
C VAL A 140 2.14 22.90 16.28
N ASP A 141 1.04 22.55 16.96
CA ASP A 141 0.64 23.15 18.25
C ASP A 141 1.64 22.85 19.37
N ALA A 142 2.38 21.73 19.26
CA ALA A 142 3.49 21.40 20.15
C ALA A 142 4.76 22.22 19.89
N GLY A 143 4.76 23.08 18.86
CA GLY A 143 5.87 23.97 18.50
C GLY A 143 6.75 23.43 17.38
N LEU A 144 6.36 22.32 16.73
CA LEU A 144 7.15 21.73 15.64
C LEU A 144 6.80 22.39 14.31
N SER A 145 7.80 22.98 13.63
CA SER A 145 7.63 23.44 12.25
C SER A 145 8.30 22.47 11.27
N LEU A 146 7.74 22.35 10.06
CA LEU A 146 8.33 21.54 8.99
C LEU A 146 9.78 21.97 8.72
N ALA A 147 10.06 23.27 8.70
CA ALA A 147 11.38 23.81 8.45
C ALA A 147 12.39 23.38 9.54
N ALA A 148 12.05 23.56 10.81
CA ALA A 148 12.92 23.17 11.92
C ALA A 148 13.13 21.65 11.98
N ALA A 149 12.07 20.87 11.81
CA ALA A 149 12.15 19.41 11.77
C ALA A 149 13.04 18.92 10.63
N ARG A 150 12.92 19.51 9.44
CA ARG A 150 13.74 19.16 8.28
C ARG A 150 15.21 19.54 8.48
N GLN A 151 15.47 20.74 8.99
CA GLN A 151 16.83 21.19 9.28
C GLN A 151 17.51 20.26 10.30
N GLU A 152 16.81 19.90 11.37
CA GLU A 152 17.36 18.99 12.37
C GLU A 152 17.54 17.57 11.83
N THR A 153 16.62 17.09 10.99
CA THR A 153 16.77 15.80 10.29
C THR A 153 18.02 15.79 9.42
N LEU A 154 18.24 16.84 8.62
CA LEU A 154 19.43 16.97 7.78
C LEU A 154 20.71 17.06 8.61
N ARG A 155 20.65 17.70 9.79
CA ARG A 155 21.78 17.73 10.73
C ARG A 155 22.10 16.32 11.24
N LEU A 156 21.10 15.55 11.66
CA LEU A 156 21.31 14.20 12.19
C LEU A 156 21.79 13.22 11.13
N VAL A 157 21.19 13.27 9.93
CA VAL A 157 21.58 12.40 8.83
C VAL A 157 22.93 12.85 8.24
N GLY A 158 23.16 14.15 8.09
CA GLY A 158 24.37 14.72 7.49
C GLY A 158 25.59 14.80 8.41
N ALA A 159 25.43 14.94 9.73
CA ALA A 159 26.55 15.09 10.68
C ALA A 159 27.07 13.76 11.25
N GLY A 160 26.45 12.63 10.93
CA GLY A 160 26.79 11.37 11.60
C GLY A 160 26.31 10.09 10.93
N THR A 161 25.86 10.14 9.67
CA THR A 161 25.54 8.92 8.94
C THR A 161 26.59 8.74 7.85
N GLN A 162 27.64 7.96 8.16
CA GLN A 162 28.02 6.98 7.13
C GLN A 162 26.70 6.35 6.71
N PRO A 163 26.28 6.42 5.43
CA PRO A 163 25.06 5.74 4.98
C PRO A 163 25.10 4.39 5.67
N ILE A 164 24.03 3.97 6.39
CA ILE A 164 24.00 2.63 6.97
C ILE A 164 24.53 1.75 5.87
N GLN A 165 25.77 1.27 6.04
CA GLN A 165 26.44 0.53 5.02
C GLN A 165 25.76 -0.80 5.21
N LEU A 166 24.63 -0.94 4.52
CA LEU A 166 24.11 -2.24 4.18
C LEU A 166 25.37 -2.98 3.73
N PRO A 167 25.68 -4.15 4.33
CA PRO A 167 26.79 -4.95 3.83
C PRO A 167 26.66 -4.95 2.31
N PRO A 168 27.77 -4.79 1.56
CA PRO A 168 27.71 -4.85 0.10
C PRO A 168 26.80 -6.00 -0.22
N LEU A 169 25.75 -5.74 -1.03
CA LEU A 169 24.79 -6.76 -1.45
C LEU A 169 25.61 -8.04 -1.61
N PRO A 170 25.36 -9.10 -0.82
CA PRO A 170 26.13 -10.32 -0.96
C PRO A 170 26.19 -10.58 -2.47
N PRO A 171 27.36 -10.92 -3.04
CA PRO A 171 27.44 -11.25 -4.46
C PRO A 171 26.23 -12.12 -4.74
N PRO A 172 25.41 -11.81 -5.78
CA PRO A 172 24.06 -12.33 -5.92
C PRO A 172 24.10 -13.76 -5.45
N LEU A 173 23.46 -14.04 -4.30
CA LEU A 173 23.60 -15.35 -3.66
C LEU A 173 23.52 -16.34 -4.80
N GLU A 174 24.56 -17.17 -4.98
CA GLU A 174 24.46 -18.26 -5.94
C GLU A 174 23.07 -18.82 -5.70
N PRO A 175 22.19 -18.83 -6.74
CA PRO A 175 20.79 -19.13 -6.54
C PRO A 175 20.78 -20.38 -5.67
N PRO A 176 20.09 -20.34 -4.51
CA PRO A 176 20.19 -21.42 -3.52
C PRO A 176 20.10 -22.73 -4.29
N PRO A 177 21.01 -23.71 -4.04
CA PRO A 177 21.00 -24.97 -4.78
C PRO A 177 19.55 -25.41 -4.81
N ALA A 178 19.00 -25.51 -6.03
CA ALA A 178 17.57 -25.37 -6.28
C ALA A 178 16.81 -25.98 -5.11
N ALA A 179 16.10 -25.13 -4.34
CA ALA A 179 15.23 -25.65 -3.29
C ALA A 179 14.49 -26.84 -3.89
N PRO A 180 14.47 -28.02 -3.24
CA PRO A 180 13.71 -29.15 -3.77
C PRO A 180 12.34 -28.56 -4.11
N PRO A 181 11.88 -28.70 -5.36
CA PRO A 181 10.78 -27.89 -5.86
C PRO A 181 9.68 -27.91 -4.82
N SER A 182 9.38 -26.74 -4.23
CA SER A 182 8.14 -26.60 -3.47
C SER A 182 7.05 -27.13 -4.39
N PRO A 183 6.15 -28.01 -3.90
CA PRO A 183 5.18 -28.67 -4.76
C PRO A 183 4.52 -27.59 -5.62
N ALA A 184 4.74 -27.70 -6.93
CA ALA A 184 4.42 -26.67 -7.89
C ALA A 184 2.98 -26.22 -7.66
N LYS A 185 2.79 -25.01 -7.10
CA LYS A 185 1.58 -24.25 -7.41
C LYS A 185 1.83 -23.79 -8.84
N SER A 186 1.21 -24.54 -9.75
CA SER A 186 1.46 -24.53 -11.19
C SER A 186 1.53 -23.11 -11.75
N VAL A 187 2.54 -22.85 -12.57
CA VAL A 187 2.70 -21.63 -13.39
C VAL A 187 1.41 -21.30 -14.15
N ASP A 188 0.58 -22.31 -14.43
CA ASP A 188 -0.72 -22.17 -15.07
C ASP A 188 -1.74 -21.40 -14.23
N ARG A 189 -1.71 -21.51 -12.90
CA ARG A 189 -2.67 -20.83 -12.00
C ARG A 189 -2.51 -19.31 -12.00
N ASP A 190 -1.26 -18.84 -12.05
CA ASP A 190 -0.96 -17.41 -12.12
C ASP A 190 -1.30 -16.83 -13.51
N ARG A 191 -1.13 -17.62 -14.58
CA ARG A 191 -1.51 -17.23 -15.95
C ARG A 191 -3.02 -17.17 -16.13
N GLU A 192 -3.75 -18.13 -15.57
CA GLU A 192 -5.22 -18.13 -15.53
C GLU A 192 -5.74 -16.88 -14.78
N GLU A 193 -5.19 -16.56 -13.61
CA GLU A 193 -5.62 -15.40 -12.83
C GLU A 193 -5.42 -14.08 -13.60
N ILE A 194 -4.31 -13.94 -14.33
CA ILE A 194 -4.02 -12.77 -15.16
C ILE A 194 -5.00 -12.68 -16.34
N ALA A 195 -5.33 -13.80 -16.98
CA ALA A 195 -6.25 -13.86 -18.11
C ALA A 195 -7.67 -13.42 -17.70
N TRP A 196 -8.20 -13.96 -16.60
CA TRP A 196 -9.51 -13.56 -16.07
C TRP A 196 -9.58 -12.08 -15.69
N ARG A 197 -8.51 -11.55 -15.08
CA ARG A 197 -8.43 -10.11 -14.75
C ARG A 197 -8.51 -9.22 -16.00
N ARG A 198 -7.84 -9.61 -17.08
CA ARG A 198 -7.87 -8.86 -18.35
C ARG A 198 -9.24 -8.90 -19.01
N LEU A 199 -9.92 -10.05 -18.98
CA LEU A 199 -11.29 -10.17 -19.49
C LEU A 199 -12.27 -9.30 -18.69
N HIS A 200 -12.24 -9.36 -17.36
CA HIS A 200 -13.11 -8.50 -16.54
C HIS A 200 -12.87 -7.02 -16.78
N HIS A 201 -11.60 -6.61 -16.97
CA HIS A 201 -11.28 -5.23 -17.32
C HIS A 201 -11.84 -4.83 -18.69
N ALA A 202 -11.78 -5.71 -19.70
CA ALA A 202 -12.38 -5.46 -21.01
C ALA A 202 -13.91 -5.30 -20.95
N LEU A 203 -14.59 -6.09 -20.10
CA LEU A 203 -16.03 -5.99 -19.90
C LEU A 203 -16.44 -4.76 -19.09
N ASP A 204 -15.63 -4.30 -18.13
CA ASP A 204 -15.87 -3.04 -17.42
C ASP A 204 -15.78 -1.84 -18.38
N ILE A 205 -14.83 -1.88 -19.32
CA ILE A 205 -14.71 -0.86 -20.38
C ILE A 205 -15.98 -0.83 -21.24
N SER A 206 -16.54 -1.98 -21.62
CA SER A 206 -17.77 -2.03 -22.45
C SER A 206 -18.96 -1.39 -21.74
N GLN A 207 -19.13 -1.65 -20.44
CA GLN A 207 -20.20 -1.07 -19.63
C GLN A 207 -20.08 0.45 -19.54
N ARG A 208 -18.85 0.97 -19.37
CA ARG A 208 -18.59 2.43 -19.32
C ARG A 208 -18.82 3.11 -20.67
N LEU A 209 -18.52 2.43 -21.76
CA LEU A 209 -18.75 2.92 -23.12
C LEU A 209 -20.20 2.72 -23.58
N GLY A 210 -21.04 2.03 -22.79
CA GLY A 210 -22.41 1.70 -23.15
C GLY A 210 -22.52 0.76 -24.35
N THR A 211 -21.44 0.05 -24.70
CA THR A 211 -21.41 -0.85 -25.86
C THR A 211 -21.78 -2.28 -25.46
N ARG A 212 -22.34 -3.03 -26.41
CA ARG A 212 -22.59 -4.47 -26.24
C ARG A 212 -21.38 -5.22 -26.77
N PRO A 213 -20.54 -5.81 -25.90
CA PRO A 213 -19.37 -6.51 -26.36
C PRO A 213 -19.75 -7.81 -27.08
N THR A 214 -19.08 -8.11 -28.18
CA THR A 214 -19.18 -9.43 -28.84
C THR A 214 -17.95 -10.25 -28.50
N LEU A 215 -18.15 -11.49 -28.06
CA LEU A 215 -17.08 -12.40 -27.67
C LEU A 215 -16.87 -13.46 -28.76
N SER A 216 -15.62 -13.61 -29.22
CA SER A 216 -15.23 -14.65 -30.17
C SER A 216 -14.06 -15.44 -29.62
N LEU A 217 -14.24 -16.75 -29.42
CA LEU A 217 -13.21 -17.63 -28.90
C LEU A 217 -12.61 -18.48 -30.02
N VAL A 218 -11.29 -18.46 -30.15
CA VAL A 218 -10.52 -19.36 -31.01
C VAL A 218 -9.67 -20.25 -30.12
N ARG A 219 -9.71 -21.56 -30.34
CA ARG A 219 -8.86 -22.55 -29.63
C ARG A 219 -7.80 -23.06 -30.60
N ASP A 220 -6.53 -22.96 -30.23
CA ASP A 220 -5.41 -23.49 -31.01
C ASP A 220 -4.51 -24.38 -30.14
N ALA A 221 -3.48 -25.00 -30.75
CA ALA A 221 -2.58 -25.92 -30.05
C ALA A 221 -1.68 -25.25 -29.00
N THR A 222 -1.66 -23.91 -28.94
CA THR A 222 -0.84 -23.11 -28.03
C THR A 222 -1.64 -22.39 -26.94
N GLY A 223 -2.97 -22.34 -27.05
CA GLY A 223 -3.87 -21.88 -25.99
C GLY A 223 -5.26 -21.49 -26.48
N ASN A 224 -6.01 -20.87 -25.57
CA ASN A 224 -7.35 -20.36 -25.85
C ASN A 224 -7.29 -18.84 -26.03
N ARG A 225 -7.63 -18.31 -27.22
CA ARG A 225 -7.59 -16.88 -27.53
C ARG A 225 -9.01 -16.31 -27.60
N LEU A 226 -9.37 -15.50 -26.62
CA LEU A 226 -10.66 -14.81 -26.55
C LEU A 226 -10.53 -13.38 -27.05
N THR A 227 -11.29 -13.06 -28.09
CA THR A 227 -11.40 -11.72 -28.66
C THR A 227 -12.67 -11.05 -28.17
N VAL A 228 -12.54 -9.87 -27.56
CA VAL A 228 -13.63 -9.04 -27.05
C VAL A 228 -13.75 -7.80 -27.94
N SER A 229 -14.75 -7.78 -28.83
CA SER A 229 -15.05 -6.61 -29.67
C SER A 229 -15.97 -5.67 -28.92
N LEU A 230 -15.54 -4.42 -28.74
CA LEU A 230 -16.23 -3.37 -27.99
C LEU A 230 -16.93 -2.35 -28.92
N GLY A 231 -16.90 -2.58 -30.23
CA GLY A 231 -17.38 -1.68 -31.30
C GLY A 231 -16.65 -1.94 -32.62
N PRO A 232 -16.92 -1.15 -33.69
CA PRO A 232 -16.30 -1.36 -35.00
C PRO A 232 -14.77 -1.19 -35.01
N ASP A 233 -14.23 -0.36 -34.11
CA ASP A 233 -12.81 0.02 -34.12
C ASP A 233 -12.02 -0.44 -32.88
N LEU A 234 -12.68 -1.11 -31.92
CA LEU A 234 -12.05 -1.48 -30.64
C LEU A 234 -12.22 -2.96 -30.37
N THR A 235 -11.10 -3.67 -30.36
CA THR A 235 -11.04 -5.10 -30.06
C THR A 235 -9.89 -5.38 -29.09
N LEU A 236 -10.15 -6.21 -28.09
CA LEU A 236 -9.18 -6.63 -27.08
C LEU A 236 -9.02 -8.15 -27.11
N THR A 237 -7.79 -8.63 -27.11
CA THR A 237 -7.49 -10.07 -27.13
C THR A 237 -6.93 -10.52 -25.79
N VAL A 238 -7.51 -11.59 -25.24
CA VAL A 238 -7.11 -12.20 -23.98
C VAL A 238 -6.75 -13.66 -24.24
N GLU A 239 -5.56 -14.06 -23.81
CA GLU A 239 -5.08 -15.42 -23.94
C GLU A 239 -5.25 -16.17 -22.61
N PHE A 240 -5.84 -17.36 -22.69
CA PHE A 240 -6.08 -18.27 -21.58
C PHE A 240 -5.28 -19.56 -21.80
N PRO A 241 -4.84 -20.23 -20.72
CA PRO A 241 -4.32 -21.59 -20.79
C PRO A 241 -5.31 -22.55 -21.48
N PRO A 242 -4.82 -23.60 -22.15
CA PRO A 242 -5.64 -24.49 -22.97
C PRO A 242 -6.71 -25.27 -22.17
N ASP A 243 -6.43 -25.53 -20.90
CA ASP A 243 -7.26 -26.26 -19.94
C ASP A 243 -8.36 -25.42 -19.27
N VAL A 244 -8.33 -24.09 -19.44
CA VAL A 244 -9.34 -23.20 -18.85
C VAL A 244 -10.63 -23.21 -19.66
N ASP A 245 -11.74 -23.51 -18.98
CA ASP A 245 -13.08 -23.32 -19.54
C ASP A 245 -13.52 -21.87 -19.38
N ILE A 246 -13.73 -21.20 -20.52
CA ILE A 246 -14.07 -19.78 -20.61
C ILE A 246 -15.60 -19.59 -20.69
N GLY A 247 -16.37 -20.67 -20.90
CA GLY A 247 -17.83 -20.61 -21.01
C GLY A 247 -18.36 -19.91 -22.29
N VAL A 248 -17.47 -19.62 -23.25
CA VAL A 248 -17.81 -19.06 -24.58
C VAL A 248 -17.65 -20.15 -25.63
N LYS A 249 -18.64 -20.33 -26.50
CA LYS A 249 -18.56 -21.31 -27.60
C LYS A 249 -17.50 -20.86 -28.62
N PRO A 250 -16.62 -21.77 -29.10
CA PRO A 250 -15.66 -21.45 -30.15
C PRO A 250 -16.37 -20.94 -31.40
N THR A 251 -15.82 -19.92 -32.03
CA THR A 251 -16.34 -19.41 -33.29
C THR A 251 -15.71 -20.21 -34.44
N GLY A 252 -16.51 -21.07 -35.09
CA GLY A 252 -16.08 -21.87 -36.26
C GLY A 252 -15.82 -23.36 -36.00
N GLU A 253 -16.70 -24.04 -35.26
CA GLU A 253 -16.75 -25.50 -35.28
C GLU A 253 -17.04 -25.97 -36.72
N PRO A 254 -16.21 -26.79 -37.37
CA PRO A 254 -16.60 -27.39 -38.65
C PRO A 254 -17.88 -28.21 -38.42
N PRO A 255 -18.86 -28.17 -39.34
CA PRO A 255 -20.08 -28.96 -39.19
C PRO A 255 -19.71 -30.43 -38.99
N ASN A 256 -20.27 -31.00 -37.92
CA ASN A 256 -20.14 -32.39 -37.52
C ASN A 256 -20.27 -33.32 -38.75
N ALA A 257 -19.26 -34.16 -38.97
CA ALA A 257 -19.31 -35.26 -39.94
C ALA A 257 -20.07 -36.46 -39.36
#